data_AF-A0A7S2DYL9-F1
#
_entry.id   AF-A0A7S2DYL9-F1
#
_cell.length_a   1.000
_cell.length_b   1.000
_cell.length_c   1.000
_cell.angle_alpha   90.00
_cell.angle_beta   90.00
_cell.angle_gamma   90.00
#
_symmetry.space_group_name_H-M   'P 1'
#
loop_
_entity.id
_entity.type
_entity.pdbx_description
1 polymer ?
#
loop_
_entity_poly.entity_id
_entity_poly.type
_entity_poly.pdbx_seq_one_letter_code
_entity_poly.pdbx_strand_id
1 'polypeptide(L)'
;DLCGDRDVVLEAVRRKGWALRYASPDLRGDREVVLEAVRNDGDALWYASKDLRGDNDVVLQAVRTNGEALQYASQDIREEEEVLLEAGQRGGSEKASQVQSEFARSLFSGHWSR
;
A
#
# COMPACT_ATOMS: atom_id res chain seq x y z
N ASP A 1 -13.26 23.27 12.02
CA ASP A 1 -13.24 21.84 11.67
C ASP A 1 -11.94 21.19 12.09
N LEU A 2 -11.97 20.29 13.08
CA LEU A 2 -10.78 19.56 13.53
C LEU A 2 -10.28 18.54 12.49
N CYS A 3 -11.16 18.06 11.61
CA CYS A 3 -10.80 17.12 10.54
C CYS A 3 -9.97 17.74 9.41
N GLY A 4 -9.90 19.07 9.32
CA GLY A 4 -9.06 19.80 8.36
C GLY A 4 -7.79 20.38 8.99
N ASP A 5 -7.59 20.20 10.30
CA ASP A 5 -6.37 20.63 10.96
C ASP A 5 -5.31 19.53 10.79
N ARG A 6 -4.29 19.86 10.00
CA ARG A 6 -3.23 18.93 9.62
C ARG A 6 -2.48 18.37 10.82
N ASP A 7 -2.18 19.20 11.82
CA ASP A 7 -1.37 18.79 12.96
C ASP A 7 -2.18 17.88 13.90
N VAL A 8 -3.47 18.20 14.09
CA VAL A 8 -4.40 17.34 14.83
C VAL A 8 -4.57 15.99 14.15
N VAL A 9 -4.73 15.98 12.83
CA VAL A 9 -4.86 14.73 12.06
C VAL A 9 -3.57 13.92 12.08
N LEU A 10 -2.39 14.55 11.95
CA LEU A 10 -1.10 13.88 12.05
C LEU A 10 -0.92 13.18 13.40
N GLU A 11 -1.24 13.86 14.49
CA GLU A 11 -1.15 13.26 15.82
C GLU A 11 -2.15 12.11 16.00
N ALA A 12 -3.35 12.23 15.43
CA ALA A 12 -4.34 11.15 15.45
C ALA A 12 -3.85 9.90 14.69
N VAL A 13 -3.34 10.06 13.46
CA VAL A 13 -2.89 8.92 12.64
C VAL A 13 -1.63 8.27 13.18
N ARG A 14 -0.72 9.04 13.81
CA ARG A 14 0.44 8.50 14.53
C ARG A 14 0.05 7.58 15.69
N ARG A 15 -1.09 7.83 16.32
CA ARG A 15 -1.60 6.99 17.41
C ARG A 15 -2.46 5.83 16.90
N LYS A 16 -3.25 6.07 15.85
CA LYS A 16 -4.18 5.12 15.24
C LYS A 16 -4.29 5.38 13.73
N GLY A 17 -3.63 4.58 12.90
CA GLY A 17 -3.61 4.82 11.44
C GLY A 17 -5.00 4.87 10.79
N TRP A 18 -5.95 4.05 11.23
CA TRP A 18 -7.36 4.12 10.78
C TRP A 18 -8.08 5.46 11.05
N ALA A 19 -7.53 6.35 11.89
CA ALA A 19 -8.08 7.69 12.14
C ALA A 19 -8.11 8.55 10.86
N LEU A 20 -7.33 8.19 9.83
CA LEU A 20 -7.36 8.82 8.51
C LEU A 20 -8.78 8.88 7.90
N ARG A 21 -9.66 7.93 8.27
CA ARG A 21 -11.07 7.92 7.83
C ARG A 21 -11.89 9.14 8.22
N TYR A 22 -11.44 9.93 9.20
CA TYR A 22 -12.10 11.15 9.67
C TYR A 22 -11.45 12.42 9.15
N ALA A 23 -10.26 12.33 8.54
CA ALA A 23 -9.60 13.47 7.93
C ALA A 23 -10.45 14.05 6.79
N SER A 24 -10.25 15.33 6.48
CA SER A 24 -10.83 15.98 5.31
C SER A 24 -10.36 15.30 4.01
N PRO A 25 -11.09 15.44 2.90
CA PRO A 25 -10.67 14.91 1.60
C PRO A 25 -9.25 15.38 1.20
N ASP A 26 -8.93 16.65 1.47
CA ASP A 26 -7.61 17.22 1.17
C ASP A 26 -6.50 16.52 1.96
N LEU A 27 -6.71 16.25 3.25
CA LEU A 27 -5.72 15.57 4.10
C LEU A 27 -5.62 14.07 3.82
N ARG A 28 -6.67 13.44 3.26
CA ARG A 28 -6.55 12.07 2.70
C ARG A 28 -5.76 12.04 1.40
N GLY A 29 -5.57 13.19 0.76
CA GLY A 29 -4.65 13.39 -0.37
C GLY A 29 -3.30 13.96 0.04
N ASP A 30 -3.08 14.28 1.33
CA ASP A 30 -1.77 14.70 1.83
C ASP A 30 -0.89 13.47 2.01
N ARG A 31 0.16 13.40 1.18
CA ARG A 31 1.07 12.27 1.13
C ARG A 31 1.75 11.99 2.47
N GLU A 32 2.14 13.03 3.22
CA GLU A 32 2.81 12.84 4.51
C GLU A 32 1.83 12.27 5.55
N VAL A 33 0.61 12.82 5.60
CA VAL A 33 -0.44 12.34 6.49
C VAL A 33 -0.77 10.88 6.22
N VAL A 34 -0.94 10.51 4.94
CA VAL A 34 -1.23 9.14 4.55
C VAL A 34 -0.05 8.21 4.84
N LEU A 35 1.19 8.63 4.57
CA LEU A 35 2.38 7.83 4.89
C LEU A 35 2.48 7.52 6.39
N GLU A 36 2.25 8.52 7.25
CA GLU A 36 2.22 8.30 8.71
C GLU A 36 1.09 7.34 9.10
N ALA A 37 -0.09 7.45 8.47
CA ALA A 37 -1.20 6.55 8.73
C ALA A 37 -0.89 5.10 8.34
N VAL A 38 -0.38 4.86 7.12
CA VAL A 38 -0.10 3.51 6.61
C VAL A 38 1.11 2.85 7.28
N ARG A 39 2.06 3.62 7.80
CA ARG A 39 3.16 3.10 8.65
C ARG A 39 2.65 2.52 9.96
N ASN A 40 1.58 3.08 10.51
CA ASN A 40 0.99 2.62 11.76
C ASN A 40 -0.02 1.48 11.52
N ASP A 41 -0.80 1.59 10.44
CA ASP A 41 -1.87 0.66 10.09
C ASP A 41 -1.96 0.55 8.57
N GLY A 42 -1.49 -0.55 7.98
CA GLY A 42 -1.48 -0.72 6.52
C GLY A 42 -2.87 -0.61 5.89
N ASP A 43 -3.93 -0.95 6.62
CA ASP A 43 -5.32 -0.86 6.13
C ASP A 43 -5.79 0.60 6.00
N ALA A 44 -5.07 1.55 6.58
CA ALA A 44 -5.34 2.97 6.41
C ALA A 44 -5.29 3.40 4.93
N LEU A 45 -4.59 2.65 4.08
CA LEU A 45 -4.55 2.86 2.63
C LEU A 45 -5.96 2.89 2.01
N TRP A 46 -6.92 2.16 2.57
CA TRP A 46 -8.32 2.19 2.12
C TRP A 46 -8.93 3.59 2.16
N TYR A 47 -8.52 4.43 3.13
CA TYR A 47 -9.04 5.77 3.34
C TYR A 47 -8.25 6.86 2.59
N ALA A 48 -7.11 6.54 2.01
CA ALA A 48 -6.33 7.49 1.22
C ALA A 48 -7.09 7.91 -0.05
N SER A 49 -6.68 9.04 -0.63
CA SER A 49 -7.18 9.48 -1.93
C SER A 49 -6.89 8.42 -3.00
N LYS A 50 -7.66 8.46 -4.10
CA LYS A 50 -7.44 7.53 -5.22
C LYS A 50 -6.04 7.64 -5.80
N ASP A 51 -5.52 8.86 -5.87
CA ASP A 51 -4.18 9.15 -6.40
C ASP A 51 -3.09 8.51 -5.52
N LEU A 52 -3.19 8.64 -4.19
CA LEU A 52 -2.23 8.03 -3.27
C LEU A 52 -2.37 6.53 -3.13
N ARG A 53 -3.53 5.95 -3.46
CA ARG A 53 -3.68 4.50 -3.62
C ARG A 53 -2.95 3.97 -4.85
N GLY A 54 -2.56 4.84 -5.79
CA GLY A 54 -1.68 4.55 -6.92
C GLY A 54 -0.25 5.05 -6.73
N ASP A 55 0.12 5.58 -5.56
CA ASP A 55 1.50 5.99 -5.27
C ASP A 55 2.28 4.77 -4.78
N ASN A 56 3.33 4.41 -5.51
CA ASN A 56 4.15 3.22 -5.23
C ASN A 56 4.75 3.22 -3.83
N ASP A 57 5.30 4.34 -3.38
CA ASP A 57 5.93 4.41 -2.05
C ASP A 57 4.88 4.23 -0.95
N VAL A 58 3.70 4.84 -1.12
CA VAL A 58 2.59 4.74 -0.17
C VAL A 58 2.07 3.31 -0.11
N VAL A 59 1.85 2.69 -1.26
CA VAL A 59 1.36 1.30 -1.35
C VAL A 59 2.39 0.32 -0.79
N LEU A 60 3.67 0.43 -1.17
CA LEU A 60 4.74 -0.42 -0.64
C LEU A 60 4.84 -0.27 0.88
N GLN A 61 4.75 0.94 1.41
CA GLN A 61 4.76 1.16 2.85
C GLN A 61 3.54 0.53 3.54
N ALA A 62 2.36 0.60 2.94
CA ALA A 62 1.15 -0.05 3.45
C ALA A 62 1.29 -1.57 3.44
N VAL A 63 1.78 -2.16 2.34
CA VAL A 63 2.03 -3.60 2.17
C VAL A 63 3.09 -4.11 3.15
N ARG A 64 4.16 -3.34 3.37
CA ARG A 64 5.18 -3.63 4.39
C ARG A 64 4.60 -3.71 5.79
N THR A 65 3.60 -2.89 6.07
CA THR A 65 2.94 -2.81 7.38
C THR A 65 1.87 -3.90 7.53
N ASN A 66 1.02 -4.09 6.51
CA ASN A 66 0.08 -5.19 6.38
C ASN A 66 0.03 -5.68 4.93
N GLY A 67 0.46 -6.92 4.67
CA GLY A 67 0.50 -7.49 3.31
C GLY A 67 -0.87 -7.52 2.62
N GLU A 68 -1.95 -7.60 3.39
CA GLU A 68 -3.33 -7.55 2.86
C GLU A 68 -3.73 -6.16 2.35
N ALA A 69 -3.00 -5.10 2.72
CA ALA A 69 -3.26 -3.74 2.25
C ALA A 69 -3.14 -3.59 0.73
N LEU A 70 -2.45 -4.53 0.05
CA LEU A 70 -2.38 -4.58 -1.42
C LEU A 70 -3.76 -4.59 -2.07
N GLN A 71 -4.76 -5.19 -1.42
CA GLN A 71 -6.15 -5.22 -1.91
C GLN A 71 -6.77 -3.81 -2.01
N TYR A 72 -6.15 -2.80 -1.42
CA TYR A 72 -6.58 -1.41 -1.44
C TYR A 72 -5.78 -0.55 -2.43
N ALA A 73 -4.66 -1.00 -2.98
CA ALA A 73 -3.93 -0.26 -4.02
C ALA A 73 -4.78 -0.05 -5.29
N SER A 74 -4.38 0.86 -6.18
CA SER A 74 -4.97 0.95 -7.53
C SER A 74 -4.71 -0.34 -8.32
N GLN A 75 -5.48 -0.60 -9.36
CA GLN A 75 -5.30 -1.81 -10.16
C GLN A 75 -3.91 -1.86 -10.80
N ASP A 76 -3.43 -0.73 -11.31
CA ASP A 76 -2.14 -0.61 -11.97
C ASP A 76 -0.98 -1.00 -11.04
N ILE A 77 -1.03 -0.59 -9.77
CA ILE A 77 0.04 -0.89 -8.79
C ILE A 77 -0.02 -2.33 -8.28
N ARG A 78 -1.20 -2.96 -8.25
CA ARG A 78 -1.35 -4.36 -7.76
C ARG A 78 -0.61 -5.38 -8.62
N GLU A 79 -0.41 -5.05 -9.89
CA GLU A 79 0.24 -5.94 -10.86
C GLU A 79 1.74 -5.65 -10.97
N GLU A 80 2.26 -4.64 -10.26
CA GLU A 80 3.69 -4.34 -10.25
C GLU A 80 4.50 -5.42 -9.52
N GLU A 81 5.55 -5.88 -10.19
CA GLU A 81 6.41 -6.96 -9.72
C GLU A 81 7.00 -6.67 -8.33
N GLU A 82 7.49 -5.45 -8.11
CA GLU A 82 8.07 -5.04 -6.83
C GLU A 82 7.06 -5.14 -5.68
N VAL A 83 5.82 -4.71 -5.91
CA VAL A 83 4.75 -4.73 -4.92
C VAL A 83 4.29 -6.17 -4.62
N LEU A 84 4.21 -7.00 -5.65
CA LEU A 84 3.86 -8.42 -5.52
C LEU A 84 4.93 -9.21 -4.75
N LEU A 85 6.21 -8.93 -5.00
CA LEU A 85 7.32 -9.54 -4.28
C LEU A 85 7.27 -9.18 -2.79
N GLU A 86 7.02 -7.92 -2.45
CA GLU A 86 6.96 -7.45 -1.07
C GLU A 86 5.76 -8.05 -0.30
N ALA A 87 4.58 -8.12 -0.95
CA ALA A 87 3.38 -8.73 -0.35
C ALA A 87 3.56 -10.23 -0.09
N GLY A 88 4.24 -10.94 -1.01
CA GLY A 88 4.48 -12.37 -0.91
C GLY A 88 5.42 -12.80 0.22
N GLN A 89 6.34 -11.92 0.66
CA GLN A 89 7.26 -12.24 1.75
C GLN A 89 6.60 -12.20 3.14
N ARG A 90 5.52 -11.42 3.31
CA ARG A 90 4.82 -11.30 4.60
C ARG A 90 3.52 -12.09 4.67
N GLY A 91 2.85 -12.31 3.55
CA GLY A 91 1.69 -13.20 3.47
C GLY A 91 2.13 -14.65 3.39
N GLY A 92 2.26 -15.32 4.54
CA GLY A 92 2.54 -16.75 4.64
C GLY A 92 1.44 -17.65 4.05
N SER A 93 1.20 -17.55 2.74
CA SER A 93 0.31 -18.43 1.99
C SER A 93 1.00 -18.88 0.71
N GLU A 94 0.89 -20.17 0.41
CA GLU A 94 1.53 -20.92 -0.69
C GLU A 94 1.37 -20.29 -2.10
N LYS A 95 0.52 -19.27 -2.25
CA LYS A 95 0.34 -18.52 -3.51
C LYS A 95 1.57 -17.71 -3.90
N ALA A 96 2.34 -17.18 -2.94
CA ALA A 96 3.59 -16.46 -3.25
C ALA A 96 4.64 -17.40 -3.88
N SER A 97 4.71 -18.65 -3.40
CA SER A 97 5.55 -19.70 -3.98
C SER A 97 5.10 -20.08 -5.39
N GLN A 98 3.79 -20.08 -5.65
CA GLN A 98 3.24 -20.35 -6.98
C GLN A 98 3.62 -19.23 -7.97
N VAL A 99 3.44 -17.97 -7.58
CA VAL A 99 3.82 -16.78 -8.37
C VAL A 99 5.32 -16.75 -8.62
N GLN A 100 6.15 -16.96 -7.58
CA GLN A 100 7.61 -17.07 -7.76
C GLN A 100 8.00 -18.24 -8.68
N SER A 101 7.30 -19.38 -8.61
CA SER A 101 7.62 -20.55 -9.44
C SER A 101 7.13 -20.43 -10.89
N GLU A 102 5.99 -19.79 -11.13
CA GLU A 102 5.47 -19.54 -12.49
C GLU A 102 6.22 -18.40 -13.15
N PHE A 103 6.58 -17.36 -12.40
CA PHE A 103 7.38 -16.24 -12.89
C PHE A 103 8.83 -16.65 -13.12
N ALA A 104 9.46 -17.40 -12.21
CA ALA A 104 10.78 -17.99 -12.46
C ALA A 104 10.74 -18.97 -13.65
N ARG A 105 9.71 -19.82 -13.79
CA ARG A 105 9.55 -20.66 -14.98
C ARG A 105 9.35 -19.84 -16.25
N SER A 106 8.64 -18.71 -16.20
CA SER A 106 8.45 -17.79 -17.33
C SER A 106 9.78 -17.14 -17.74
N LEU A 107 10.55 -16.63 -16.77
CA LEU A 107 11.88 -16.04 -16.99
C LEU A 107 12.91 -17.07 -17.52
N PHE A 108 12.83 -18.33 -17.09
CA PHE A 108 13.74 -19.39 -17.55
C PHE A 108 13.28 -20.14 -18.81
N SER A 109 12.02 -20.00 -19.27
CA SER A 109 11.48 -20.80 -20.40
C SER A 109 11.28 -20.07 -21.73
N GLY A 110 11.45 -18.75 -21.82
CA GLY A 110 11.52 -18.17 -23.15
C GLY A 110 11.51 -16.65 -23.23
N HIS A 111 12.36 -16.18 -24.14
CA HIS A 111 12.28 -14.87 -24.78
C HIS A 111 12.91 -13.67 -24.04
N TRP A 112 14.22 -13.76 -23.79
CA TRP A 112 15.06 -12.58 -23.99
C TRP A 112 15.43 -12.50 -25.47
N SER A 113 14.64 -11.77 -26.24
CA SER A 113 15.06 -11.27 -27.55
C SER A 113 14.57 -9.86 -27.76
N ARG A 114 15.57 -8.97 -27.72
CA ARG A 114 15.62 -7.53 -28.04
C ARG A 114 15.24 -6.56 -26.94
#